data_AF-A0A0C2UZI9-F1
#
_entry.id   AF-A0A0C2UZI9-F1
#
_cell.length_a   1.000
_cell.length_b   1.000
_cell.length_c   1.000
_cell.angle_alpha   90.00
_cell.angle_beta   90.00
_cell.angle_gamma   90.00
#
_symmetry.space_group_name_H-M   'P 1'
#
loop_
_entity.id
_entity.type
_entity.pdbx_description
1 polymer ?
#
loop_
_entity_poly.entity_id
_entity_poly.type
_entity_poly.pdbx_seq_one_letter_code
_entity_poly.pdbx_strand_id
1 'polypeptide(L)'
;MKLHTTTLLLLGTLLAGCGGGSSSNTGTSDTAMNTIDLPDGLTMIFFDNTTSRQYLYDTQSEKYEDMNSDSTQNYDMSGKHGLPIVWFHESTTGVDQKIVMLNDTFAIGDENLSHRSFHYLGHFHEANNEKHFAAHSADEFNPDNNASSTKLATLDALNAHLWQQEEIKAKIANALPSGESLCNYYVLDKEHIALSTTGQVYLLSEQNGTLLPTQAAFGLEGVSYCESDKSAIVKANDHGVIIFSAQSQKLYLVDNHGMDFHQHSTWDIDRFLPAGFTPTVMTGIVEEGTHDH
;
A
#
# COMPACT_ATOMS: atom_id res chain seq x y z
N MET A 1 0.11 -65.84 -0.34
CA MET A 1 -1.15 -65.26 0.13
C MET A 1 -1.02 -64.96 1.62
N LYS A 2 -0.82 -63.68 1.96
CA LYS A 2 -0.89 -63.16 3.32
C LYS A 2 -1.78 -61.92 3.24
N LEU A 3 -2.97 -61.98 3.83
CA LEU A 3 -3.81 -60.81 4.05
C LEU A 3 -3.25 -60.06 5.26
N HIS A 4 -3.04 -58.75 5.11
CA HIS A 4 -2.86 -57.83 6.22
C HIS A 4 -4.11 -56.96 6.31
N THR A 5 -4.77 -57.10 7.45
CA THR A 5 -5.95 -56.35 7.87
C THR A 5 -5.45 -55.04 8.46
N THR A 6 -5.80 -53.91 7.85
CA THR A 6 -5.48 -52.58 8.41
C THR A 6 -6.72 -52.05 9.11
N THR A 7 -6.60 -51.91 10.43
CA THR A 7 -7.59 -51.36 11.35
C THR A 7 -7.67 -49.83 11.19
N LEU A 8 -8.86 -49.32 10.96
CA LEU A 8 -9.20 -47.89 10.93
C LEU A 8 -9.46 -47.44 12.38
N LEU A 9 -8.67 -46.50 12.90
CA LEU A 9 -8.88 -45.89 14.22
C LEU A 9 -9.61 -44.55 14.03
N LEU A 10 -10.87 -44.48 14.43
CA LEU A 10 -11.63 -43.24 14.62
C LEU A 10 -11.31 -42.70 16.02
N LEU A 11 -10.83 -41.45 16.11
CA LEU A 11 -10.80 -40.70 17.37
C LEU A 11 -11.82 -39.56 17.28
N GLY A 12 -12.94 -39.72 17.99
CA GLY A 12 -13.83 -38.64 18.35
C GLY A 12 -13.60 -38.28 19.81
N THR A 13 -13.42 -37.00 20.12
CA THR A 13 -13.54 -36.49 21.48
C THR A 13 -14.56 -35.37 21.50
N LEU A 14 -15.75 -35.73 21.97
CA LEU A 14 -16.76 -34.83 22.53
C LEU A 14 -16.26 -34.34 23.89
N LEU A 15 -16.27 -33.03 24.10
CA LEU A 15 -16.31 -32.43 25.43
C LEU A 15 -17.56 -31.54 25.49
N ALA A 16 -18.50 -31.96 26.32
CA ALA A 16 -19.69 -31.24 26.73
C ALA A 16 -19.73 -31.18 28.26
N GLY A 17 -20.21 -30.05 28.80
CA GLY A 17 -20.55 -29.85 30.22
C GLY A 17 -20.64 -28.34 30.52
N CYS A 18 -21.83 -27.70 30.40
CA CYS A 18 -22.89 -27.56 31.42
C CYS A 18 -22.47 -26.63 32.58
N GLY A 19 -23.14 -25.54 32.98
CA GLY A 19 -24.39 -24.90 32.59
C GLY A 19 -24.82 -23.88 33.70
N GLY A 20 -25.69 -22.92 33.36
CA GLY A 20 -26.67 -22.33 34.29
C GLY A 20 -26.44 -20.87 34.74
N GLY A 21 -27.46 -20.02 34.52
CA GLY A 21 -27.69 -18.81 35.32
C GLY A 21 -28.23 -17.61 34.54
N SER A 22 -29.55 -17.59 34.32
CA SER A 22 -30.27 -16.42 33.79
C SER A 22 -30.13 -15.20 34.70
N SER A 23 -29.78 -14.05 34.14
CA SER A 23 -30.23 -12.75 34.65
C SER A 23 -30.47 -11.79 33.48
N SER A 24 -31.71 -11.33 33.40
CA SER A 24 -32.20 -10.31 32.50
C SER A 24 -31.57 -8.97 32.86
N ASN A 25 -30.83 -8.36 31.94
CA ASN A 25 -30.72 -6.92 31.87
C ASN A 25 -30.87 -6.48 30.42
N THR A 26 -32.02 -5.87 30.16
CA THR A 26 -32.31 -5.06 28.98
C THR A 26 -31.36 -3.86 29.00
N GLY A 27 -30.29 -3.96 28.23
CA GLY A 27 -29.43 -2.87 27.84
C GLY A 27 -29.01 -3.11 26.41
N THR A 28 -29.75 -2.52 25.47
CA THR A 28 -29.28 -2.26 24.11
C THR A 28 -28.01 -1.41 24.21
N SER A 29 -26.88 -2.09 24.34
CA SER A 29 -25.57 -1.58 24.02
C SER A 29 -25.18 -2.33 22.78
N ASP A 30 -25.47 -1.75 21.62
CA ASP A 30 -24.73 -2.08 20.41
C ASP A 30 -23.26 -2.05 20.80
N THR A 31 -22.64 -3.23 20.72
CA THR A 31 -21.21 -3.42 20.92
C THR A 31 -20.49 -2.47 19.98
N ALA A 32 -20.01 -1.36 20.54
CA ALA A 32 -18.98 -0.55 19.92
C ALA A 32 -17.82 -1.49 19.60
N MET A 33 -17.67 -1.85 18.32
CA MET A 33 -16.39 -2.31 17.82
C MET A 33 -15.42 -1.18 18.16
N ASN A 34 -14.45 -1.46 19.02
CA ASN A 34 -13.27 -0.63 19.15
C ASN A 34 -12.55 -0.70 17.80
N THR A 35 -13.00 0.09 16.82
CA THR A 35 -12.25 0.31 15.59
C THR A 35 -11.01 1.05 16.03
N ILE A 36 -9.86 0.39 16.01
CA ILE A 36 -8.56 1.05 16.07
C ILE A 36 -8.58 2.09 14.95
N ASP A 37 -8.20 3.32 15.24
CA ASP A 37 -8.11 4.37 14.21
C ASP A 37 -6.93 4.07 13.28
N LEU A 38 -6.87 4.74 12.11
CA LEU A 38 -5.69 4.60 11.25
C LEU A 38 -4.44 5.02 12.04
N PRO A 39 -3.27 4.38 11.81
CA PRO A 39 -2.04 4.80 12.44
C PRO A 39 -1.72 6.27 12.13
N ASP A 40 -1.40 7.03 13.16
CA ASP A 40 -0.96 8.43 13.05
C ASP A 40 0.30 8.55 12.18
N GLY A 41 0.47 9.71 11.56
CA GLY A 41 1.68 10.06 10.80
C GLY A 41 1.72 9.49 9.38
N LEU A 42 0.63 8.94 8.86
CA LEU A 42 0.50 8.60 7.44
C LEU A 42 -0.13 9.76 6.66
N THR A 43 0.46 10.07 5.51
CA THR A 43 -0.18 10.89 4.47
C THR A 43 -0.41 10.04 3.23
N MET A 44 -1.67 9.93 2.81
CA MET A 44 -2.10 9.10 1.70
C MET A 44 -2.65 9.94 0.56
N ILE A 45 -2.29 9.62 -0.68
CA ILE A 45 -2.92 10.20 -1.87
C ILE A 45 -3.83 9.14 -2.49
N PHE A 46 -5.10 9.49 -2.63
CA PHE A 46 -6.12 8.69 -3.29
C PHE A 46 -6.43 9.29 -4.65
N PHE A 47 -6.51 8.45 -5.68
CA PHE A 47 -6.75 8.89 -7.04
C PHE A 47 -7.83 8.04 -7.72
N ASP A 48 -8.78 8.71 -8.37
CA ASP A 48 -9.78 8.08 -9.23
C ASP A 48 -9.40 8.30 -10.69
N ASN A 49 -8.90 7.25 -11.34
CA ASN A 49 -8.53 7.27 -12.75
C ASN A 49 -9.72 7.58 -13.67
N THR A 50 -10.97 7.40 -13.24
CA THR A 50 -12.14 7.66 -14.08
C THR A 50 -12.48 9.14 -14.16
N THR A 51 -12.37 9.85 -13.03
CA THR A 51 -12.74 11.27 -12.93
C THR A 51 -11.54 12.21 -12.86
N SER A 52 -10.33 11.65 -12.73
CA SER A 52 -9.08 12.34 -12.51
C SER A 52 -9.04 13.20 -11.24
N ARG A 53 -9.95 12.93 -10.30
CA ARG A 53 -9.99 13.55 -8.98
C ARG A 53 -8.98 12.88 -8.07
N GLN A 54 -8.32 13.67 -7.23
CA GLN A 54 -7.39 13.17 -6.25
C GLN A 54 -7.53 13.89 -4.91
N TYR A 55 -7.31 13.16 -3.84
CA TYR A 55 -7.38 13.67 -2.48
C TYR A 55 -6.15 13.25 -1.70
N LEU A 56 -5.56 14.19 -0.98
CA LEU A 56 -4.56 13.91 0.05
C LEU A 56 -5.30 13.75 1.37
N TYR A 57 -5.06 12.68 2.11
CA TYR A 57 -5.59 12.46 3.45
C TYR A 57 -4.45 12.32 4.45
N ASP A 58 -4.52 13.11 5.51
CA ASP A 58 -3.57 13.12 6.62
C ASP A 58 -4.23 12.43 7.83
N THR A 59 -3.62 11.32 8.28
CA THR A 59 -4.14 10.52 9.40
C THR A 59 -3.99 11.20 10.76
N GLN A 60 -3.00 12.07 10.93
CA GLN A 60 -2.75 12.76 12.20
C GLN A 60 -3.81 13.82 12.48
N SER A 61 -4.19 14.56 11.44
CA SER A 61 -5.19 15.64 11.51
C SER A 61 -6.60 15.17 11.14
N GLU A 62 -6.73 13.95 10.60
CA GLU A 62 -7.96 13.34 10.08
C GLU A 62 -8.67 14.22 9.05
N LYS A 63 -7.89 14.87 8.19
CA LYS A 63 -8.39 15.78 7.16
C LYS A 63 -7.97 15.33 5.78
N TYR A 64 -8.86 15.57 4.82
CA TYR A 64 -8.52 15.50 3.40
C TYR A 64 -8.41 16.88 2.77
N GLU A 65 -7.58 16.98 1.73
CA GLU A 65 -7.41 18.11 0.84
C GLU A 65 -7.75 17.70 -0.59
N ASP A 66 -8.55 18.51 -1.28
CA ASP A 66 -8.81 18.35 -2.71
C ASP A 66 -7.64 18.91 -3.52
N MET A 67 -6.78 18.02 -4.03
CA MET A 67 -5.58 18.47 -4.76
C MET A 67 -5.90 18.92 -6.20
N ASN A 68 -7.15 18.84 -6.67
CA ASN A 68 -7.55 19.44 -7.94
C ASN A 68 -8.14 20.84 -7.77
N SER A 69 -8.35 21.28 -6.52
CA SER A 69 -9.03 22.57 -6.25
C SER A 69 -8.17 23.80 -6.58
N ASP A 70 -6.84 23.69 -6.54
CA ASP A 70 -5.91 24.76 -6.87
C ASP A 70 -5.16 24.46 -8.18
N SER A 71 -5.68 25.00 -9.29
CA SER A 71 -5.09 24.86 -10.62
C SER A 71 -3.71 25.53 -10.75
N THR A 72 -3.27 26.31 -9.76
CA THR A 72 -1.92 26.91 -9.76
C THR A 72 -0.85 25.94 -9.31
N GLN A 73 -1.24 24.78 -8.78
CA GLN A 73 -0.34 23.75 -8.31
C GLN A 73 0.01 22.79 -9.44
N ASN A 74 1.26 22.33 -9.45
CA ASN A 74 1.78 21.44 -10.48
C ASN A 74 1.17 20.02 -10.44
N TYR A 75 0.31 19.73 -9.45
CA TYR A 75 -0.30 18.42 -9.25
C TYR A 75 -1.74 18.31 -9.77
N ASP A 76 -2.30 19.31 -10.47
CA ASP A 76 -3.65 19.17 -11.05
C ASP A 76 -3.72 18.03 -12.09
N MET A 77 -4.55 17.03 -11.78
CA MET A 77 -4.77 15.84 -12.58
C MET A 77 -5.99 15.93 -13.49
N SER A 78 -6.72 17.05 -13.55
CA SER A 78 -7.95 17.18 -14.34
C SER A 78 -7.81 16.69 -15.78
N GLY A 79 -8.56 15.65 -16.15
CA GLY A 79 -8.55 15.05 -17.49
C GLY A 79 -7.33 14.17 -17.81
N LYS A 80 -6.55 13.78 -16.79
CA LYS A 80 -5.37 12.90 -16.91
C LYS A 80 -5.63 11.56 -16.22
N HIS A 81 -4.88 10.55 -16.63
CA HIS A 81 -4.82 9.23 -15.99
C HIS A 81 -3.41 9.00 -15.47
N GLY A 82 -3.26 8.16 -14.44
CA GLY A 82 -1.95 7.94 -13.84
C GLY A 82 -1.89 6.85 -12.78
N LEU A 83 -0.65 6.56 -12.41
CA LEU A 83 -0.28 5.57 -11.40
C LEU A 83 0.65 6.24 -10.38
N PRO A 84 0.16 6.56 -9.16
CA PRO A 84 1.01 7.10 -8.12
C PRO A 84 1.93 6.03 -7.54
N ILE A 85 3.22 6.34 -7.45
CA ILE A 85 4.23 5.51 -6.78
C ILE A 85 4.97 6.31 -5.71
N VAL A 86 5.47 5.61 -4.70
CA VAL A 86 6.38 6.20 -3.70
C VAL A 86 7.81 5.84 -4.05
N TRP A 87 8.67 6.84 -4.00
CA TRP A 87 10.11 6.71 -4.18
C TRP A 87 10.84 7.20 -2.93
N PHE A 88 11.52 6.29 -2.25
CA PHE A 88 12.45 6.58 -1.17
C PHE A 88 13.80 6.96 -1.79
N HIS A 89 14.01 8.26 -2.03
CA HIS A 89 15.20 8.78 -2.67
C HIS A 89 16.33 8.95 -1.65
N GLU A 90 17.27 8.01 -1.66
CA GLU A 90 18.50 8.13 -0.89
C GLU A 90 19.41 9.22 -1.46
N SER A 91 19.80 10.16 -0.60
CA SER A 91 20.70 11.26 -0.93
C SER A 91 21.80 11.37 0.11
N THR A 92 22.78 12.24 -0.13
CA THR A 92 23.85 12.51 0.85
C THR A 92 23.35 13.12 2.16
N THR A 93 22.12 13.66 2.17
CA THR A 93 21.52 14.31 3.33
C THR A 93 20.49 13.45 4.06
N GLY A 94 20.19 12.25 3.55
CA GLY A 94 19.18 11.36 4.11
C GLY A 94 18.27 10.76 3.05
N VAL A 95 17.17 10.16 3.49
CA VAL A 95 16.15 9.56 2.62
C VAL A 95 14.99 10.54 2.49
N ASP A 96 14.71 10.98 1.26
CA ASP A 96 13.52 11.77 0.95
C ASP A 96 12.42 10.86 0.45
N GLN A 97 11.22 10.93 1.03
CA GLN A 97 10.04 10.29 0.47
C GLN A 97 9.40 11.19 -0.58
N LYS A 98 9.29 10.69 -1.81
CA LYS A 98 8.72 11.40 -2.96
C LYS A 98 7.55 10.59 -3.53
N ILE A 99 6.56 11.28 -4.07
CA ILE A 99 5.46 10.67 -4.81
C ILE A 99 5.61 11.06 -6.28
N VAL A 100 5.63 10.07 -7.17
CA VAL A 100 5.65 10.29 -8.62
C VAL A 100 4.32 9.83 -9.17
N MET A 101 3.61 10.72 -9.87
CA MET A 101 2.40 10.36 -10.60
C MET A 101 2.78 10.00 -12.03
N LEU A 102 3.03 8.71 -12.28
CA LEU A 102 3.36 8.21 -13.61
C LEU A 102 2.16 8.35 -14.54
N ASN A 103 2.42 8.48 -15.84
CA ASN A 103 1.39 8.31 -16.86
C ASN A 103 0.93 6.84 -16.86
N ASP A 104 -0.37 6.58 -16.98
CA ASP A 104 -0.91 5.22 -16.95
C ASP A 104 -0.47 4.38 -18.16
N THR A 105 -0.06 5.03 -19.25
CA THR A 105 0.51 4.35 -20.41
C THR A 105 2.00 4.01 -20.27
N PHE A 106 2.68 4.48 -19.23
CA PHE A 106 4.10 4.21 -19.04
C PHE A 106 4.29 2.80 -18.46
N ALA A 107 5.02 1.96 -19.19
CA ALA A 107 5.41 0.63 -18.74
C ALA A 107 6.86 0.64 -18.26
N ILE A 108 7.08 0.33 -16.98
CA ILE A 108 8.42 0.19 -16.43
C ILE A 108 9.11 -0.99 -17.14
N GLY A 109 10.30 -0.74 -17.69
CA GLY A 109 11.13 -1.76 -18.32
C GLY A 109 11.15 -1.71 -19.86
N ASP A 110 10.20 -1.03 -20.48
CA ASP A 110 10.19 -0.85 -21.95
C ASP A 110 11.10 0.30 -22.38
N GLU A 111 11.13 1.37 -21.60
CA GLU A 111 11.98 2.54 -21.82
C GLU A 111 12.36 3.22 -20.51
N ASN A 112 13.39 4.07 -20.56
CA ASN A 112 13.72 4.94 -19.44
C ASN A 112 12.66 6.05 -19.33
N LEU A 113 12.22 6.30 -18.10
CA LEU A 113 11.39 7.42 -17.71
C LEU A 113 12.02 8.73 -18.19
N SER A 114 11.20 9.55 -18.84
CA SER A 114 11.52 10.91 -19.26
C SER A 114 10.48 11.89 -18.70
N HIS A 115 10.66 13.19 -18.95
CA HIS A 115 9.68 14.23 -18.62
C HIS A 115 8.28 14.02 -19.26
N ARG A 116 8.13 13.07 -20.19
CA ARG A 116 6.82 12.75 -20.82
C ARG A 116 6.11 11.57 -20.16
N SER A 117 6.80 10.87 -19.28
CA SER A 117 6.36 9.59 -18.70
C SER A 117 5.62 9.77 -17.38
N PHE A 118 5.54 10.99 -16.84
CA PHE A 118 4.88 11.31 -15.57
C PHE A 118 4.23 12.69 -15.62
N HIS A 119 3.28 12.94 -14.73
CA HIS A 119 2.56 14.21 -14.62
C HIS A 119 3.23 15.17 -13.65
N TYR A 120 3.59 14.67 -12.47
CA TYR A 120 4.31 15.43 -11.47
C TYR A 120 5.18 14.53 -10.59
N LEU A 121 6.18 15.15 -9.96
CA LEU A 121 7.00 14.57 -8.91
C LEU A 121 6.87 15.47 -7.69
N GLY A 122 6.23 14.98 -6.63
CA GLY A 122 5.96 15.73 -5.42
C GLY A 122 6.67 15.18 -4.19
N HIS A 123 6.85 16.06 -3.20
CA HIS A 123 7.45 15.74 -1.92
C HIS A 123 7.01 16.78 -0.89
N PHE A 124 7.09 16.41 0.38
CA PHE A 124 6.69 17.31 1.47
C PHE A 124 7.84 18.24 1.84
N HIS A 125 7.50 19.50 2.05
CA HIS A 125 8.39 20.50 2.61
C HIS A 125 7.84 20.95 3.94
N GLU A 126 8.72 21.21 4.91
CA GLU A 126 8.36 21.89 6.13
C GLU A 126 8.52 23.40 5.94
N ALA A 127 7.43 24.14 6.09
CA ALA A 127 7.45 25.60 6.13
C ALA A 127 6.60 26.07 7.31
N ASN A 128 7.15 26.94 8.16
CA ASN A 128 6.46 27.45 9.35
C ASN A 128 5.93 26.36 10.31
N ASN A 129 6.64 25.22 10.44
CA ASN A 129 6.22 24.03 11.20
C ASN A 129 4.95 23.35 10.67
N GLU A 130 4.56 23.63 9.42
CA GLU A 130 3.52 22.92 8.70
C GLU A 130 4.16 22.16 7.54
N LYS A 131 3.71 20.92 7.32
CA LYS A 131 4.11 20.12 6.17
C LYS A 131 3.18 20.46 5.00
N HIS A 132 3.79 20.78 3.87
CA HIS A 132 3.05 21.08 2.64
C HIS A 132 3.55 20.18 1.53
N PHE A 133 2.60 19.56 0.82
CA PHE A 133 2.92 18.81 -0.38
C PHE A 133 3.25 19.78 -1.52
N ALA A 134 4.52 19.78 -1.97
CA ALA A 134 4.95 20.56 -3.12
C ALA A 134 5.24 19.62 -4.29
N ALA A 135 4.68 19.93 -5.46
CA ALA A 135 4.92 19.19 -6.67
C ALA A 135 5.76 19.97 -7.68
N HIS A 136 6.64 19.25 -8.36
CA HIS A 136 7.33 19.69 -9.56
C HIS A 136 6.59 19.16 -10.79
N SER A 137 6.34 20.03 -11.76
CA SER A 137 5.74 19.60 -13.02
C SER A 137 6.76 18.84 -13.85
N ALA A 138 6.28 17.98 -14.76
CA ALA A 138 7.15 17.24 -15.64
C ALA A 138 8.00 18.16 -16.56
N ASP A 139 7.46 19.32 -16.97
CA ASP A 139 8.15 20.31 -17.81
C ASP A 139 9.43 20.87 -17.19
N GLU A 140 9.55 20.90 -15.85
CA GLU A 140 10.79 21.29 -15.16
C GLU A 140 11.96 20.33 -15.44
N PHE A 141 11.66 19.12 -15.89
CA PHE A 141 12.63 18.08 -16.22
C PHE A 141 12.89 17.97 -17.73
N ASN A 142 12.31 18.86 -18.55
CA ASN A 142 12.53 18.87 -20.00
C ASN A 142 13.91 19.48 -20.32
N PRO A 143 14.83 18.74 -20.97
CA PRO A 143 16.13 19.27 -21.40
C PRO A 143 16.03 20.50 -22.30
N ASP A 144 15.00 20.57 -23.15
CA ASP A 144 14.78 21.70 -24.06
C ASP A 144 14.40 22.99 -23.31
N ASN A 145 13.90 22.87 -22.09
CA ASN A 145 13.58 23.99 -21.20
C ASN A 145 14.74 24.36 -20.26
N ASN A 146 15.97 23.90 -20.56
CA ASN A 146 17.15 24.07 -19.72
C ASN A 146 16.99 23.45 -18.32
N ALA A 147 16.41 22.25 -18.24
CA ALA A 147 16.40 21.48 -17.00
C ALA A 147 17.81 21.44 -16.38
N SER A 148 17.90 21.71 -15.07
CA SER A 148 19.19 21.73 -14.39
C SER A 148 19.81 20.33 -14.39
N SER A 149 21.13 20.25 -14.28
CA SER A 149 21.83 18.96 -14.14
C SER A 149 21.30 18.13 -12.96
N THR A 150 20.87 18.79 -11.88
CA THR A 150 20.25 18.14 -10.73
C THR A 150 18.92 17.47 -11.08
N LYS A 151 18.06 18.12 -11.88
CA LYS A 151 16.78 17.54 -12.32
C LYS A 151 16.99 16.33 -13.22
N LEU A 152 17.96 16.40 -14.14
CA LEU A 152 18.31 15.27 -15.00
C LEU A 152 18.86 14.10 -14.19
N ALA A 153 19.80 14.35 -13.26
CA ALA A 153 20.31 13.32 -12.36
C ALA A 153 19.22 12.71 -11.46
N THR A 154 18.21 13.49 -11.08
CA THR A 154 17.04 12.99 -10.33
C THR A 154 16.24 11.99 -11.17
N LEU A 155 16.05 12.24 -12.48
CA LEU A 155 15.40 11.26 -13.37
C LEU A 155 16.22 9.99 -13.54
N ASP A 156 17.55 10.09 -13.64
CA ASP A 156 18.43 8.92 -13.73
C ASP A 156 18.33 8.06 -12.46
N ALA A 157 18.29 8.70 -11.28
CA ALA A 157 18.11 7.99 -10.00
C ALA A 157 16.73 7.34 -9.88
N LEU A 158 15.67 8.02 -10.33
CA LEU A 158 14.32 7.45 -10.39
C LEU A 158 14.25 6.25 -11.34
N ASN A 159 14.90 6.32 -12.50
CA ASN A 159 15.00 5.20 -13.43
C ASN A 159 15.65 3.98 -12.77
N ALA A 160 16.77 4.17 -12.08
CA ALA A 160 17.45 3.07 -11.36
C ALA A 160 16.53 2.45 -10.29
N HIS A 161 15.79 3.28 -9.55
CA HIS A 161 14.83 2.81 -8.58
C HIS A 161 13.71 1.97 -9.22
N LEU A 162 13.11 2.45 -10.32
CA LEU A 162 12.04 1.74 -11.03
C LEU A 162 12.51 0.36 -11.55
N TRP A 163 13.72 0.30 -12.09
CA TRP A 163 14.33 -0.97 -12.52
C TRP A 163 14.53 -1.93 -11.35
N GLN A 164 15.02 -1.45 -10.21
CA GLN A 164 15.16 -2.26 -9.01
C GLN A 164 13.80 -2.79 -8.51
N GLN A 165 12.75 -1.97 -8.57
CA GLN A 165 11.40 -2.40 -8.23
C GLN A 165 10.91 -3.54 -9.14
N GLU A 166 11.12 -3.46 -10.46
CA GLU A 166 10.74 -4.57 -11.35
C GLU A 166 11.55 -5.85 -11.09
N GLU A 167 12.83 -5.75 -10.72
CA GLU A 167 13.61 -6.92 -10.30
C GLU A 167 13.05 -7.57 -9.03
N ILE A 168 12.67 -6.77 -8.02
CA ILE A 168 12.06 -7.26 -6.78
C ILE A 168 10.70 -7.89 -7.08
N LYS A 169 9.86 -7.22 -7.85
CA LYS A 169 8.55 -7.70 -8.30
C LYS A 169 8.65 -9.05 -8.99
N ALA A 170 9.61 -9.20 -9.92
CA ALA A 170 9.84 -10.46 -10.62
C ALA A 170 10.29 -11.59 -9.65
N LYS A 171 11.18 -11.29 -8.70
CA LYS A 171 11.58 -12.26 -7.66
C LYS A 171 10.39 -12.72 -6.82
N ILE A 172 9.56 -11.78 -6.34
CA ILE A 172 8.37 -12.08 -5.54
C ILE A 172 7.36 -12.89 -6.36
N ALA A 173 7.07 -12.48 -7.60
CA ALA A 173 6.14 -13.18 -8.47
C ALA A 173 6.54 -14.64 -8.72
N ASN A 174 7.85 -14.91 -8.88
CA ASN A 174 8.38 -16.26 -9.05
C ASN A 174 8.33 -17.11 -7.77
N ALA A 175 8.24 -16.49 -6.60
CA ALA A 175 8.18 -17.17 -5.31
C ALA A 175 6.74 -17.56 -4.91
N LEU A 176 5.72 -17.02 -5.59
CA LEU A 176 4.33 -17.36 -5.32
C LEU A 176 4.01 -18.82 -5.72
N PRO A 177 3.10 -19.50 -5.01
CA PRO A 177 2.67 -20.85 -5.37
C PRO A 177 2.05 -20.92 -6.76
N SER A 178 2.09 -22.11 -7.36
CA SER A 178 1.43 -22.36 -8.65
C SER A 178 -0.07 -22.06 -8.57
N GLY A 179 -0.59 -21.31 -9.55
CA GLY A 179 -1.98 -20.87 -9.60
C GLY A 179 -2.20 -19.46 -9.04
N GLU A 180 -1.21 -18.88 -8.36
CA GLU A 180 -1.24 -17.50 -7.92
C GLU A 180 -0.50 -16.59 -8.91
N SER A 181 -0.85 -15.32 -8.89
CA SER A 181 -0.15 -14.26 -9.63
C SER A 181 -0.07 -13.02 -8.76
N LEU A 182 1.05 -12.30 -8.86
CA LEU A 182 1.29 -11.11 -8.04
C LEU A 182 0.34 -9.98 -8.48
N CYS A 183 -0.39 -9.42 -7.52
CA CYS A 183 -1.14 -8.19 -7.71
C CYS A 183 -0.28 -6.99 -7.31
N ASN A 184 0.18 -6.93 -6.06
CA ASN A 184 1.00 -5.84 -5.55
C ASN A 184 1.95 -6.35 -4.46
N TYR A 185 2.96 -5.57 -4.10
CA TYR A 185 3.92 -5.95 -3.07
C TYR A 185 4.45 -4.74 -2.32
N TYR A 186 5.04 -5.01 -1.16
CA TYR A 186 5.83 -4.07 -0.39
C TYR A 186 7.01 -4.79 0.26
N VAL A 187 8.13 -4.10 0.42
CA VAL A 187 9.29 -4.64 1.16
C VAL A 187 9.38 -3.88 2.48
N LEU A 188 9.07 -4.57 3.57
CA LEU A 188 9.18 -4.06 4.93
C LEU A 188 10.44 -4.65 5.57
N ASP A 189 11.50 -3.85 5.63
CA ASP A 189 12.85 -4.27 6.03
C ASP A 189 13.38 -5.47 5.23
N LYS A 190 13.24 -6.68 5.77
CA LYS A 190 13.68 -7.95 5.16
C LYS A 190 12.51 -8.85 4.75
N GLU A 191 11.28 -8.44 5.07
CA GLU A 191 10.07 -9.19 4.76
C GLU A 191 9.44 -8.60 3.49
N HIS A 192 9.13 -9.47 2.54
CA HIS A 192 8.41 -9.13 1.33
C HIS A 192 6.94 -9.50 1.54
N ILE A 193 6.08 -8.49 1.55
CA ILE A 193 4.64 -8.65 1.67
C ILE A 193 4.07 -8.63 0.25
N ALA A 194 3.42 -9.71 -0.16
CA ALA A 194 2.87 -9.86 -1.50
C ALA A 194 1.36 -10.10 -1.43
N LEU A 195 0.60 -9.30 -2.16
CA LEU A 195 -0.82 -9.49 -2.39
C LEU A 195 -1.01 -10.18 -3.74
N SER A 196 -1.70 -11.32 -3.77
CA SER A 196 -2.00 -12.00 -5.02
C SER A 196 -3.28 -11.50 -5.67
N THR A 197 -3.44 -11.82 -6.95
CA THR A 197 -4.65 -11.53 -7.75
C THR A 197 -5.92 -12.19 -7.20
N THR A 198 -5.81 -13.16 -6.30
CA THR A 198 -6.95 -13.82 -5.62
C THR A 198 -7.26 -13.21 -4.26
N GLY A 199 -6.53 -12.16 -3.84
CA GLY A 199 -6.71 -11.51 -2.55
C GLY A 199 -6.00 -12.19 -1.37
N GLN A 200 -5.09 -13.13 -1.64
CA GLN A 200 -4.24 -13.75 -0.62
C GLN A 200 -3.00 -12.90 -0.34
N VAL A 201 -2.63 -12.79 0.94
CA VAL A 201 -1.41 -12.14 1.40
C VAL A 201 -0.38 -13.20 1.74
N TYR A 202 0.82 -13.03 1.18
CA TYR A 202 1.99 -13.87 1.39
C TYR A 202 3.09 -13.04 2.06
N LEU A 203 3.77 -13.64 3.02
CA LEU A 203 4.93 -13.08 3.69
C LEU A 203 6.12 -13.94 3.30
N LEU A 204 7.12 -13.32 2.69
CA LEU A 204 8.28 -14.01 2.15
C LEU A 204 9.55 -13.38 2.71
N SER A 205 10.52 -14.20 3.10
CA SER A 205 11.86 -13.74 3.49
C SER A 205 12.92 -14.31 2.58
N GLU A 206 13.98 -13.55 2.34
CA GLU A 206 15.11 -14.03 1.57
C GLU A 206 16.02 -14.93 2.43
N GLN A 207 16.18 -16.18 2.00
CA GLN A 207 17.06 -17.16 2.60
C GLN A 207 17.97 -17.75 1.53
N ASN A 208 19.29 -17.53 1.66
CA ASN A 208 20.29 -17.99 0.70
C ASN A 208 19.99 -17.59 -0.76
N GLY A 209 19.51 -16.37 -0.98
CA GLY A 209 19.18 -15.85 -2.32
C GLY A 209 17.84 -16.31 -2.88
N THR A 210 17.01 -17.00 -2.09
CA THR A 210 15.68 -17.48 -2.49
C THR A 210 14.62 -16.92 -1.55
N LEU A 211 13.52 -16.41 -2.10
CA LEU A 211 12.36 -16.00 -1.31
C LEU A 211 11.55 -17.23 -0.89
N LEU A 212 11.32 -17.38 0.41
CA LEU A 212 10.55 -18.49 0.99
C LEU A 212 9.44 -17.95 1.88
N PRO A 213 8.25 -18.57 1.89
CA PRO A 213 7.19 -18.21 2.83
C PRO A 213 7.63 -18.34 4.28
N THR A 214 7.38 -17.29 5.07
CA THR A 214 7.66 -17.27 6.51
C THR A 214 6.51 -17.81 7.34
N GLN A 215 5.29 -17.79 6.80
CA GLN A 215 4.07 -18.27 7.43
C GLN A 215 3.05 -18.75 6.40
N ALA A 216 1.90 -19.25 6.87
CA ALA A 216 0.76 -19.55 6.01
C ALA A 216 0.16 -18.25 5.42
N ALA A 217 -0.24 -18.32 4.16
CA ALA A 217 -0.98 -17.23 3.51
C ALA A 217 -2.38 -17.08 4.11
N PHE A 218 -2.91 -15.87 4.05
CA PHE A 218 -4.26 -15.54 4.52
C PHE A 218 -4.97 -14.58 3.57
N GLY A 219 -6.30 -14.62 3.54
CA GLY A 219 -7.10 -13.71 2.72
C GLY A 219 -7.45 -12.41 3.46
N LEU A 220 -7.62 -11.33 2.70
CA LEU A 220 -8.25 -10.11 3.20
C LEU A 220 -9.77 -10.23 3.16
N GLU A 221 -10.44 -9.73 4.20
CA GLU A 221 -11.89 -9.82 4.31
C GLU A 221 -12.61 -9.10 3.16
N GLY A 222 -13.38 -9.85 2.36
CA GLY A 222 -14.17 -9.28 1.27
C GLY A 222 -13.38 -8.97 -0.01
N VAL A 223 -12.08 -9.31 -0.05
CA VAL A 223 -11.27 -9.26 -1.27
C VAL A 223 -11.25 -10.65 -1.90
N SER A 224 -11.68 -10.73 -3.15
CA SER A 224 -11.70 -11.98 -3.93
C SER A 224 -10.99 -11.85 -5.28
N TYR A 225 -10.64 -10.63 -5.68
CA TYR A 225 -9.77 -10.38 -6.81
C TYR A 225 -8.95 -9.11 -6.58
N CYS A 226 -7.80 -9.01 -7.22
CA CYS A 226 -6.94 -7.85 -7.13
C CYS A 226 -6.31 -7.55 -8.49
N GLU A 227 -6.31 -6.28 -8.88
CA GLU A 227 -5.62 -5.76 -10.07
C GLU A 227 -4.46 -4.88 -9.60
N SER A 228 -3.31 -5.00 -10.25
CA SER A 228 -2.06 -4.36 -9.82
C SER A 228 -2.14 -2.84 -9.81
N ASP A 229 -2.89 -2.27 -10.74
CA ASP A 229 -3.17 -0.84 -10.89
C ASP A 229 -4.37 -0.38 -10.05
N LYS A 230 -5.02 -1.28 -9.29
CA LYS A 230 -6.18 -0.96 -8.43
C LYS A 230 -6.04 -1.42 -6.99
N SER A 231 -4.81 -1.51 -6.53
CA SER A 231 -4.45 -1.83 -5.16
C SER A 231 -3.20 -1.04 -4.77
N ALA A 232 -2.95 -0.94 -3.47
CA ALA A 232 -1.71 -0.36 -2.95
C ALA A 232 -1.30 -1.07 -1.67
N ILE A 233 -0.02 -1.09 -1.39
CA ILE A 233 0.52 -1.47 -0.08
C ILE A 233 1.47 -0.35 0.36
N VAL A 234 1.24 0.22 1.53
CA VAL A 234 2.05 1.31 2.08
C VAL A 234 2.48 0.94 3.50
N LYS A 235 3.66 1.39 3.92
CA LYS A 235 4.10 1.20 5.31
C LYS A 235 3.11 1.88 6.26
N ALA A 236 2.73 1.19 7.32
CA ALA A 236 1.92 1.73 8.41
C ALA A 236 2.80 2.12 9.60
N ASN A 237 3.72 1.23 9.97
CA ASN A 237 4.70 1.38 11.02
C ASN A 237 5.84 0.35 10.79
N ASP A 238 6.75 0.18 11.75
CA ASP A 238 7.88 -0.76 11.62
C ASP A 238 7.48 -2.24 11.62
N HIS A 239 6.21 -2.55 11.87
CA HIS A 239 5.70 -3.91 12.00
C HIS A 239 4.52 -4.20 11.09
N GLY A 240 4.13 -3.27 10.22
CA GLY A 240 2.90 -3.41 9.47
C GLY A 240 2.76 -2.49 8.27
N VAL A 241 1.78 -2.84 7.44
CA VAL A 241 1.38 -2.12 6.23
C VAL A 241 -0.11 -1.87 6.22
N ILE A 242 -0.51 -0.80 5.52
CA ILE A 242 -1.88 -0.61 5.06
C ILE A 242 -1.98 -1.14 3.64
N ILE A 243 -2.94 -2.02 3.39
CA ILE A 243 -3.30 -2.50 2.06
C ILE A 243 -4.60 -1.81 1.63
N PHE A 244 -4.61 -1.21 0.45
CA PHE A 244 -5.81 -0.68 -0.19
C PHE A 244 -6.30 -1.65 -1.28
N SER A 245 -7.61 -1.89 -1.32
CA SER A 245 -8.25 -2.65 -2.41
C SER A 245 -9.43 -1.88 -2.98
N ALA A 246 -9.33 -1.48 -4.26
CA ALA A 246 -10.41 -0.79 -4.94
C ALA A 246 -11.64 -1.70 -5.19
N GLN A 247 -11.46 -3.03 -5.25
CA GLN A 247 -12.59 -3.96 -5.31
C GLN A 247 -13.51 -3.76 -4.11
N SER A 248 -12.91 -3.76 -2.92
CA SER A 248 -13.64 -3.74 -1.66
C SER A 248 -13.91 -2.32 -1.14
N GLN A 249 -13.22 -1.31 -1.70
CA GLN A 249 -13.22 0.07 -1.24
C GLN A 249 -12.88 0.19 0.26
N LYS A 250 -11.82 -0.54 0.66
CA LYS A 250 -11.36 -0.65 2.04
C LYS A 250 -9.85 -0.50 2.17
N LEU A 251 -9.43 -0.05 3.36
CA LEU A 251 -8.07 -0.15 3.88
C LEU A 251 -7.98 -1.29 4.88
N TYR A 252 -6.88 -2.04 4.85
CA TYR A 252 -6.60 -3.17 5.74
C TYR A 252 -5.27 -2.94 6.44
N LEU A 253 -5.26 -2.94 7.77
CA LEU A 253 -4.01 -3.00 8.53
C LEU A 253 -3.58 -4.45 8.65
N VAL A 254 -2.41 -4.74 8.10
CA VAL A 254 -1.74 -6.04 8.18
C VAL A 254 -0.42 -5.85 8.91
N ASP A 255 -0.33 -6.38 10.11
CA ASP A 255 0.83 -6.19 10.99
C ASP A 255 1.19 -7.44 11.80
N ASN A 256 2.36 -7.36 12.42
CA ASN A 256 2.90 -8.37 13.31
C ASN A 256 3.11 -7.77 14.71
N HIS A 257 2.12 -7.90 15.59
CA HIS A 257 2.24 -7.50 17.01
C HIS A 257 3.00 -8.55 17.87
N GLY A 258 4.13 -9.03 17.39
CA GLY A 258 4.97 -10.02 18.08
C GLY A 258 4.51 -11.48 17.94
N MET A 259 3.70 -11.78 16.91
CA MET A 259 3.25 -13.12 16.53
C MET A 259 3.43 -13.32 15.00
N ASP A 260 2.41 -13.85 14.31
CA ASP A 260 2.37 -13.96 12.85
C ASP A 260 1.63 -12.74 12.27
N PHE A 261 1.98 -12.33 11.05
CA PHE A 261 1.23 -11.30 10.32
C PHE A 261 -0.21 -11.74 10.10
N HIS A 262 -1.16 -10.83 10.32
CA HIS A 262 -2.57 -11.04 10.01
C HIS A 262 -3.29 -9.70 9.82
N GLN A 263 -4.51 -9.74 9.27
CA GLN A 263 -5.39 -8.58 9.21
C GLN A 263 -5.86 -8.22 10.63
N HIS A 264 -5.48 -7.04 11.11
CA HIS A 264 -5.82 -6.57 12.45
C HIS A 264 -7.01 -5.60 12.43
N SER A 265 -7.13 -4.77 11.39
CA SER A 265 -8.21 -3.79 11.27
C SER A 265 -8.59 -3.53 9.82
N THR A 266 -9.80 -3.00 9.64
CA THR A 266 -10.37 -2.71 8.32
C THR A 266 -11.25 -1.48 8.41
N TRP A 267 -11.17 -0.62 7.39
CA TRP A 267 -11.93 0.62 7.32
C TRP A 267 -12.48 0.83 5.91
N ASP A 268 -13.74 1.26 5.84
CA ASP A 268 -14.34 1.69 4.58
C ASP A 268 -13.78 3.06 4.16
N ILE A 269 -13.55 3.24 2.87
CA ILE A 269 -12.93 4.45 2.32
C ILE A 269 -13.79 5.71 2.50
N ASP A 270 -15.11 5.55 2.52
CA ASP A 270 -16.06 6.66 2.72
C ASP A 270 -15.96 7.31 4.11
N ARG A 271 -15.25 6.68 5.04
CA ARG A 271 -14.87 7.29 6.32
C ARG A 271 -13.87 8.44 6.16
N PHE A 272 -12.99 8.37 5.17
CA PHE A 272 -11.82 9.28 5.06
C PHE A 272 -11.95 10.29 3.93
N LEU A 273 -12.82 10.01 2.95
CA LEU A 273 -12.90 10.74 1.70
C LEU A 273 -14.30 11.33 1.48
N PRO A 274 -14.42 12.42 0.69
CA PRO A 274 -15.71 13.04 0.44
C PRO A 274 -16.69 12.08 -0.23
N ALA A 275 -17.97 12.21 0.12
CA ALA A 275 -19.05 11.43 -0.47
C ALA A 275 -19.03 11.49 -2.01
N GLY A 276 -19.21 10.34 -2.65
CA GLY A 276 -19.21 10.21 -4.11
C GLY A 276 -17.83 10.21 -4.76
N PHE A 277 -16.75 10.10 -3.98
CA PHE A 277 -15.42 9.79 -4.48
C PHE A 277 -15.12 8.29 -4.29
N THR A 278 -14.67 7.63 -5.35
CA THR A 278 -14.35 6.19 -5.36
C THR A 278 -12.95 6.03 -5.92
N PRO A 279 -11.89 5.99 -5.07
CA PRO A 279 -10.55 5.85 -5.58
C PRO A 279 -10.36 4.52 -6.29
N THR A 280 -9.60 4.57 -7.37
CA THR A 280 -9.11 3.38 -8.06
C THR A 280 -7.71 3.04 -7.59
N VAL A 281 -6.91 4.02 -7.18
CA VAL A 281 -5.52 3.82 -6.74
C VAL A 281 -5.24 4.64 -5.49
N MET A 282 -4.26 4.18 -4.71
CA MET A 282 -3.74 4.88 -3.54
C MET A 282 -2.21 4.82 -3.56
N THR A 283 -1.58 5.82 -2.96
CA THR A 283 -0.20 5.70 -2.46
C THR A 283 -0.11 6.41 -1.12
N GLY A 284 1.02 6.28 -0.43
CA GLY A 284 1.17 6.91 0.87
C GLY A 284 2.61 6.91 1.36
N ILE A 285 2.92 7.93 2.14
CA ILE A 285 4.20 8.09 2.81
C ILE A 285 3.98 8.12 4.32
N VAL A 286 5.00 7.72 5.06
CA VAL A 286 5.01 7.74 6.52
C VAL A 286 5.86 8.91 6.95
N GLU A 287 5.35 9.74 7.85
CA GLU A 287 6.17 10.69 8.56
C GLU A 287 7.17 9.91 9.41
N GLU A 288 8.46 10.05 9.08
CA GLU A 288 9.50 9.61 9.99
C GLU A 288 9.44 10.53 11.21
N GLY A 289 8.73 10.09 12.25
CA GLY A 289 8.90 10.64 13.57
C GLY A 289 10.37 10.49 13.97
N THR A 290 10.95 11.52 14.57
CA THR A 290 12.24 11.37 15.25
C THR A 290 12.10 10.20 16.22
N HIS A 291 12.72 9.05 15.90
CA HIS A 291 12.76 7.91 16.81
C HIS A 291 13.44 8.39 18.10
N ASP A 292 12.66 8.59 19.17
CA ASP A 292 13.22 8.60 20.53
C ASP A 292 13.73 7.17 20.78
N HIS A 293 15.04 7.01 20.66
CA HIS A 293 15.78 5.80 21.05
C HIS A 293 15.95 5.75 22.58
#